data_AF-A0A4R1ZX87-F1
#
_entry.id   AF-A0A4R1ZX87-F1
#
_cell.length_a   1.000
_cell.length_b   1.000
_cell.length_c   1.000
_cell.angle_alpha   90.00
_cell.angle_beta   90.00
_cell.angle_gamma   90.00
#
_symmetry.space_group_name_H-M   'P 1'
#
loop_
_entity.id
_entity.type
_entity.pdbx_description
1 polymer ?
#
loop_
_entity_poly.entity_id
_entity_poly.type
_entity_poly.pdbx_seq_one_letter_code
_entity_poly.pdbx_strand_id
1 'polypeptide(L)'
;MNKIEIQDPRVASKIIAVNAENDKRKAELGFLGKFFGSGENVRLYIVGTIALSVLLIALVYTLIPDQYRSPDFGLKEIWTLVVLPVESTIIGYLIGSRSKENA
;
A
#
# COMPACT_ATOMS: atom_id res chain seq x y z
N MET A 1 -28.00 8.45 25.42
CA MET A 1 -27.84 9.21 24.16
C MET A 1 -27.56 10.66 24.53
N ASN A 2 -26.31 11.13 24.40
CA ASN A 2 -25.94 12.50 24.77
C ASN A 2 -26.06 13.38 23.52
N LYS A 3 -27.01 14.31 23.50
CA LYS A 3 -27.18 15.29 22.42
C LYS A 3 -26.10 16.34 22.57
N ILE A 4 -25.17 16.42 21.61
CA ILE A 4 -24.22 17.52 21.51
C ILE A 4 -25.02 18.72 20.99
N GLU A 5 -25.38 19.61 21.89
CA GLU A 5 -26.06 20.86 21.58
C GLU A 5 -25.02 21.84 21.02
N ILE A 6 -25.02 21.99 19.70
CA ILE A 6 -24.07 22.85 18.99
C ILE A 6 -24.54 24.30 19.18
N GLN A 7 -23.96 25.00 20.16
CA GLN A 7 -24.35 26.38 20.54
C GLN A 7 -23.82 27.49 19.61
N ASP A 8 -22.93 27.21 18.66
CA ASP A 8 -22.25 28.29 17.90
C ASP A 8 -22.22 28.04 16.37
N PRO A 9 -22.90 28.88 15.56
CA PRO A 9 -22.96 28.73 14.10
C PRO A 9 -21.60 28.87 13.41
N ARG A 10 -20.60 29.47 14.08
CA ARG A 10 -19.21 29.56 13.56
C ARG A 10 -18.46 28.22 13.65
N VAL A 11 -18.82 27.37 14.61
CA VAL A 11 -18.22 26.04 14.79
C VAL A 11 -18.84 25.06 13.81
N ALA A 12 -20.16 25.13 13.60
CA ALA A 12 -20.86 24.33 12.60
C ALA A 12 -20.32 24.58 11.19
N SER A 13 -20.14 25.84 10.79
CA SER A 13 -19.60 26.21 9.47
C SER A 13 -18.15 25.76 9.27
N LYS A 14 -17.32 25.80 10.32
CA LYS A 14 -15.94 25.28 10.27
C LYS A 14 -15.90 23.76 10.15
N ILE A 15 -16.79 23.03 10.82
CA ILE A 15 -16.91 21.57 10.70
C ILE A 15 -17.42 21.18 9.29
N ILE A 16 -18.40 21.91 8.76
CA ILE A 16 -18.95 21.66 7.42
C ILE A 16 -17.91 21.93 6.33
N ALA A 17 -17.12 23.00 6.46
CA ALA A 17 -16.05 23.32 5.51
C ALA A 17 -14.93 22.25 5.51
N VAL A 18 -14.51 21.80 6.70
CA VAL A 18 -13.50 20.74 6.83
C VAL A 18 -14.01 19.39 6.32
N ASN A 19 -15.28 19.06 6.54
CA ASN A 19 -15.87 17.84 5.98
C ASN A 19 -15.99 17.90 4.45
N ALA A 20 -16.39 19.04 3.88
CA ALA A 20 -16.49 19.20 2.43
C ALA A 20 -15.12 19.09 1.73
N GLU A 21 -14.06 19.55 2.37
CA GLU A 21 -12.69 19.44 1.86
C GLU A 21 -12.16 18.00 1.96
N ASN A 22 -12.49 17.28 3.04
CA ASN A 22 -12.19 15.85 3.19
C ASN A 22 -12.97 14.97 2.20
N ASP A 23 -14.23 15.29 1.93
CA ASP A 23 -15.05 14.54 0.96
C ASP A 23 -14.60 14.78 -0.48
N LYS A 24 -14.13 15.98 -0.82
CA LYS A 24 -13.45 16.24 -2.10
C LYS A 24 -12.15 15.44 -2.24
N ARG A 25 -11.30 15.42 -1.19
CA ARG A 25 -10.10 14.57 -1.18
C ARG A 25 -10.41 13.08 -1.31
N LYS A 26 -11.50 12.59 -0.70
CA LYS A 26 -11.96 11.21 -0.86
C LYS A 26 -12.54 10.92 -2.24
N ALA A 27 -13.15 11.90 -2.90
CA ALA A 27 -13.67 11.77 -4.25
C ALA A 27 -12.54 11.73 -5.31
N GLU A 28 -11.42 12.39 -5.05
CA GLU A 28 -10.21 12.34 -5.89
C GLU A 28 -9.37 11.07 -5.70
N LEU A 29 -9.62 10.32 -4.62
CA LEU A 29 -9.02 9.00 -4.43
C LEU A 29 -9.68 8.02 -5.41
N GLY A 30 -8.99 7.78 -6.53
CA GLY A 30 -9.28 6.66 -7.43
C GLY A 30 -9.23 5.31 -6.69
N PHE A 31 -9.45 4.21 -7.43
CA PHE A 31 -9.57 2.86 -6.84
C PHE A 31 -8.43 2.49 -5.88
N LEU A 32 -7.19 2.81 -6.25
CA LEU A 32 -6.00 2.57 -5.42
C LEU A 32 -5.99 3.44 -4.15
N GLY A 33 -6.43 4.70 -4.26
CA GLY A 33 -6.52 5.61 -3.12
C GLY A 33 -7.63 5.24 -2.12
N LYS A 34 -8.69 4.55 -2.57
CA LYS A 34 -9.71 4.00 -1.66
C LYS A 34 -9.20 2.78 -0.89
N PHE A 35 -8.36 1.95 -1.51
CA PHE A 35 -7.85 0.72 -0.89
C PHE A 35 -6.65 0.98 0.04
N PHE A 36 -5.70 1.83 -0.39
CA PHE A 36 -4.50 2.13 0.37
C PHE A 36 -4.61 3.41 1.23
N GLY A 37 -5.68 4.19 1.05
CA GLY A 37 -5.90 5.48 1.71
C GLY A 37 -5.28 6.66 0.95
N SER A 38 -5.38 7.87 1.54
CA SER A 38 -4.59 9.04 1.13
C SER A 38 -3.73 9.50 2.29
N GLY A 39 -2.43 9.58 2.06
CA GLY A 39 -1.45 9.89 3.08
C GLY A 39 -0.03 9.66 2.58
N GLU A 40 0.93 10.19 3.33
CA GLU A 40 2.35 10.14 3.00
C GLU A 40 2.87 8.69 2.93
N ASN A 41 2.28 7.81 3.73
CA ASN A 41 2.61 6.38 3.84
C ASN A 41 1.93 5.49 2.79
N VAL A 42 1.07 6.03 1.92
CA VAL A 42 0.37 5.21 0.89
C VAL A 42 1.36 4.52 -0.04
N ARG A 43 2.45 5.21 -0.40
CA ARG A 43 3.51 4.61 -1.22
C ARG A 43 4.15 3.42 -0.52
N LEU A 44 4.39 3.52 0.79
CA LEU A 44 4.93 2.43 1.60
C LEU A 44 3.97 1.23 1.64
N TYR A 45 2.67 1.47 1.78
CA TYR A 45 1.66 0.41 1.79
C TYR A 45 1.54 -0.32 0.45
N ILE A 46 1.57 0.42 -0.67
CA ILE A 46 1.54 -0.18 -2.01
C ILE A 46 2.78 -1.05 -2.20
N VAL A 47 3.96 -0.51 -1.91
CA VAL A 47 5.23 -1.22 -2.03
C VAL A 47 5.27 -2.47 -1.15
N GLY A 48 4.88 -2.36 0.12
CA GLY A 48 4.82 -3.49 1.04
C GLY A 48 3.82 -4.56 0.60
N THR A 49 2.69 -4.17 0.02
CA THR A 49 1.69 -5.12 -0.48
C THR A 49 2.20 -5.88 -1.71
N ILE A 50 2.96 -5.23 -2.59
CA ILE A 50 3.62 -5.89 -3.72
C ILE A 50 4.64 -6.91 -3.21
N ALA A 51 5.53 -6.52 -2.29
CA ALA A 51 6.51 -7.41 -1.68
C ALA A 51 5.85 -8.67 -1.10
N LEU A 52 4.83 -8.45 -0.27
CA LEU A 52 4.14 -9.52 0.43
C LEU A 52 3.38 -10.44 -0.53
N SER A 53 2.80 -9.89 -1.59
CA SER A 53 2.14 -10.68 -2.64
C SER A 53 3.14 -11.54 -3.41
N VAL A 54 4.29 -10.99 -3.81
CA VAL A 54 5.33 -11.74 -4.53
C VAL A 54 5.90 -12.87 -3.67
N LEU A 55 6.18 -12.59 -2.40
CA LEU A 55 6.63 -13.63 -1.45
C LEU A 55 5.59 -14.72 -1.26
N LEU A 56 4.31 -14.36 -1.15
CA LEU A 56 3.24 -15.34 -0.99
C LEU A 56 3.10 -16.24 -2.23
N ILE A 57 3.20 -15.66 -3.44
CA ILE A 57 3.20 -16.43 -4.69
C ILE A 57 4.41 -17.37 -4.74
N ALA A 58 5.61 -16.89 -4.38
CA ALA A 58 6.81 -17.71 -4.37
C ALA A 58 6.73 -18.86 -3.35
N LEU A 59 6.14 -18.61 -2.18
CA LEU A 59 5.88 -19.63 -1.17
C LEU A 59 4.91 -20.69 -1.67
N VAL A 60 3.77 -20.28 -2.22
CA VAL A 60 2.80 -21.21 -2.82
C VAL A 60 3.47 -22.03 -3.92
N TYR A 61 4.25 -21.41 -4.79
CA TYR A 61 5.00 -22.11 -5.84
C TYR A 61 5.99 -23.13 -5.29
N THR A 62 6.60 -22.81 -4.15
CA THR A 62 7.54 -23.70 -3.44
C THR A 62 6.85 -24.93 -2.85
N LEU A 63 5.55 -24.85 -2.54
CA LEU A 63 4.76 -25.97 -2.03
C LEU A 63 4.17 -26.86 -3.14
N ILE A 64 4.11 -26.38 -4.39
CA ILE A 64 3.59 -27.17 -5.52
C ILE A 64 4.58 -28.30 -5.84
N PRO A 65 4.16 -29.59 -5.89
CA PRO A 65 5.05 -30.69 -6.27
C PRO A 65 5.66 -30.55 -7.66
N ASP A 66 6.89 -31.06 -7.87
CA ASP A 66 7.63 -30.90 -9.14
C ASP A 66 6.86 -31.37 -10.37
N GLN A 67 6.04 -32.42 -10.24
CA GLN A 67 5.18 -32.94 -11.31
C GLN A 67 4.15 -31.92 -11.85
N TYR A 68 3.85 -30.86 -11.10
CA TYR A 68 2.91 -29.80 -11.48
C TYR A 68 3.61 -28.46 -11.75
N ARG A 69 4.95 -28.41 -11.67
CA ARG A 69 5.72 -27.20 -11.99
C ARG A 69 6.04 -27.12 -13.47
N SER A 70 6.27 -25.89 -13.94
CA SER A 70 6.74 -25.67 -15.30
C SER A 70 8.15 -26.24 -15.46
N PRO A 71 8.44 -27.01 -16.52
CA PRO A 71 9.78 -27.54 -16.78
C PRO A 71 10.80 -26.43 -17.11
N ASP A 72 10.34 -25.32 -17.69
CA ASP A 72 11.20 -24.20 -18.09
C ASP A 72 11.37 -23.13 -17.01
N PHE A 73 10.57 -23.20 -15.94
CA PHE A 73 10.55 -22.19 -14.89
C PHE A 73 10.45 -22.85 -13.52
N GLY A 74 11.60 -23.18 -12.94
CA GLY A 74 11.69 -23.89 -11.67
C GLY A 74 11.70 -22.98 -10.44
N LEU A 75 12.00 -23.60 -9.31
CA LEU A 75 12.19 -22.89 -8.02
C LEU A 75 13.32 -21.88 -8.10
N LYS A 76 14.43 -22.24 -8.73
CA LYS A 76 15.58 -21.36 -8.81
C LYS A 76 15.20 -20.07 -9.53
N GLU A 77 14.49 -20.20 -10.65
CA GLU A 77 14.09 -19.10 -11.52
C GLU A 77 13.10 -18.16 -10.83
N ILE A 78 12.08 -18.67 -10.11
CA ILE A 78 11.17 -17.78 -9.38
C ILE A 78 11.89 -16.96 -8.31
N TRP A 79 12.82 -17.58 -7.57
CA TRP A 79 13.55 -16.90 -6.52
C TRP A 79 14.58 -15.92 -7.06
N THR A 80 15.35 -16.30 -8.10
CA THR A 80 16.43 -15.45 -8.62
C THR A 80 15.98 -14.39 -9.61
N LEU A 81 14.98 -14.68 -10.46
CA LEU A 81 14.54 -13.75 -11.50
C LEU A 81 13.38 -12.85 -11.06
N VAL A 82 12.61 -13.26 -10.06
CA VAL A 82 11.42 -12.51 -9.61
C VAL A 82 11.59 -11.99 -8.20
N VAL A 83 11.75 -12.88 -7.21
CA VAL A 83 11.75 -12.47 -5.79
C VAL A 83 12.93 -11.56 -5.49
N LEU A 84 14.16 -11.97 -5.81
CA LEU A 84 15.36 -11.18 -5.48
C LEU A 84 15.36 -9.76 -6.10
N PRO A 85 15.06 -9.56 -7.41
CA PRO A 85 15.01 -8.22 -7.98
C PRO A 85 13.91 -7.35 -7.38
N VAL A 86 12.72 -7.91 -7.14
CA VAL A 86 11.60 -7.17 -6.55
C VAL A 86 11.94 -6.73 -5.13
N GLU A 87 12.37 -7.65 -4.27
CA GLU A 87 12.74 -7.33 -2.88
C GLU A 87 13.90 -6.34 -2.82
N SER A 88 14.93 -6.50 -3.66
CA SER A 88 16.07 -5.57 -3.71
C SER A 88 15.64 -4.16 -4.13
N THR A 89 14.74 -4.05 -5.11
CA THR A 89 14.20 -2.76 -5.55
C THR A 89 13.41 -2.08 -4.43
N ILE A 90 12.63 -2.86 -3.69
CA ILE A 90 11.83 -2.37 -2.57
C ILE A 90 12.74 -1.90 -1.44
N ILE A 91 13.74 -2.68 -1.04
CA ILE A 91 14.71 -2.28 -0.03
C ILE A 91 15.43 -0.99 -0.45
N GLY A 92 15.88 -0.91 -1.71
CA GLY A 92 16.50 0.29 -2.27
C GLY A 92 15.56 1.51 -2.20
N TYR A 93 14.28 1.32 -2.55
CA TYR A 93 13.26 2.35 -2.43
C TYR A 93 13.08 2.82 -0.97
N LEU A 94 12.98 1.90 -0.02
CA LEU A 94 12.79 2.21 1.41
C LEU A 94 13.98 2.97 2.01
N ILE A 95 15.20 2.57 1.64
CA ILE A 95 16.42 3.25 2.10
C ILE A 95 16.46 4.67 1.50
N GLY A 96 16.24 4.79 0.19
CA GLY A 96 16.25 6.08 -0.49
C GLY A 96 15.14 7.03 -0.02
N SER A 97 13.94 6.52 0.28
CA SER A 97 12.83 7.33 0.76
C SER A 97 13.10 7.88 2.16
N ARG A 98 13.67 7.07 3.08
CA ARG A 98 14.05 7.55 4.42
C ARG A 98 15.21 8.55 4.40
N SER A 99 16.12 8.43 3.42
CA SER A 99 17.22 9.39 3.27
C SER A 99 16.73 10.79 2.88
N LYS A 100 15.62 10.91 2.16
CA LYS A 100 15.01 12.21 1.82
C LYS A 100 14.24 12.85 2.97
N GLU A 101 13.84 12.06 3.96
CA GLU A 101 13.08 12.53 5.12
C GLU A 101 14.01 13.06 6.23
N ASN A 102 15.27 12.59 6.26
CA ASN A 102 16.30 13.00 7.21
C ASN A 102 17.28 14.07 6.69
N ALA A 103 17.09 14.56 5.45
CA ALA A 103 17.91 15.58 4.81
C ALA A 103 17.12 16.88 4.64
#